data_AF-M3AY22-F1
#
_entry.id   AF-M3AY22-F1
#
_cell.length_a   1.000
_cell.length_b   1.000
_cell.length_c   1.000
_cell.angle_alpha   90.00
_cell.angle_beta   90.00
_cell.angle_gamma   90.00
#
_symmetry.space_group_name_H-M   'P 1'
#
loop_
_entity.id
_entity.type
_entity.pdbx_description
1 polymer ?
#
loop_
_entity_poly.entity_id
_entity_poly.type
_entity_poly.pdbx_seq_one_letter_code
_entity_poly.pdbx_strand_id
1 'polypeptide(L)'
;MMQFTIFTLGALAASAVCSPLAMPAAVAGELETRQANNCTGYYSDLSGYVCTVRPYDCSAFYTVQPSDTCLSIGKVFNNFTLTQFYKWNPSIGQTCSGLQAYVPVCINTPWYHYTPPVQPPFGTHWTPDQTPVPTMPNVISSCQIFELVEPGKPVVALAAENGFDQSKFAEWNGGATTAWASYWACVKA
;
A
#
# COMPACT_ATOMS: atom_id res chain seq x y z
N MET A 1 -71.48 36.67 -25.35
CA MET A 1 -70.78 35.40 -25.06
C MET A 1 -69.31 35.56 -25.42
N MET A 2 -68.44 35.62 -24.42
CA MET A 2 -67.04 35.14 -24.46
C MET A 2 -66.43 35.41 -23.08
N GLN A 3 -66.47 34.37 -22.24
CA GLN A 3 -65.66 34.29 -21.02
C GLN A 3 -64.21 34.06 -21.44
N PHE A 4 -63.30 34.93 -21.02
CA PHE A 4 -61.87 34.69 -21.14
C PHE A 4 -61.34 34.23 -19.79
N THR A 5 -61.11 32.92 -19.68
CA THR A 5 -60.52 32.24 -18.53
C THR A 5 -59.02 32.50 -18.52
N ILE A 6 -58.52 33.12 -17.44
CA ILE A 6 -57.10 33.35 -17.20
C ILE A 6 -56.49 32.03 -16.71
N PHE A 7 -55.67 31.39 -17.52
CA PHE A 7 -54.85 30.25 -17.11
C PHE A 7 -53.57 30.76 -16.44
N THR A 8 -53.42 30.50 -15.14
CA THR A 8 -52.18 30.70 -14.41
C THR A 8 -51.16 29.63 -14.84
N LEU A 9 -50.01 30.07 -15.38
CA LEU A 9 -48.86 29.20 -15.60
C LEU A 9 -48.27 28.79 -14.25
N GLY A 10 -48.44 27.51 -13.88
CA GLY A 10 -47.68 26.89 -12.81
C GLY A 10 -46.22 26.68 -13.23
N ALA A 11 -45.30 27.31 -12.51
CA ALA A 11 -43.86 27.06 -12.68
C ALA A 11 -43.51 25.69 -12.08
N LEU A 12 -43.19 24.72 -12.92
CA LEU A 12 -42.57 23.45 -12.53
C LEU A 12 -41.07 23.68 -12.31
N ALA A 13 -40.68 23.95 -11.06
CA ALA A 13 -39.28 23.86 -10.65
C ALA A 13 -38.94 22.37 -10.50
N ALA A 14 -38.37 21.76 -11.55
CA ALA A 14 -37.72 20.46 -11.43
C ALA A 14 -36.34 20.67 -10.78
N SER A 15 -36.26 20.49 -9.46
CA SER A 15 -35.00 20.42 -8.73
C SER A 15 -34.26 19.15 -9.18
N ALA A 16 -33.22 19.32 -9.99
CA ALA A 16 -32.24 18.29 -10.23
C ALA A 16 -31.50 18.02 -8.90
N VAL A 17 -31.98 17.04 -8.14
CA VAL A 17 -31.20 16.42 -7.07
C VAL A 17 -30.06 15.65 -7.73
N CYS A 18 -28.95 16.34 -7.95
CA CYS A 18 -27.67 15.69 -8.15
C CYS A 18 -27.31 15.03 -6.81
N SER A 19 -27.77 13.80 -6.61
CA SER A 19 -27.22 12.94 -5.56
C SER A 19 -25.71 12.89 -5.81
N PRO A 20 -24.86 13.31 -4.86
CA PRO A 20 -23.45 13.02 -5.00
C PRO A 20 -23.37 11.49 -5.04
N LEU A 21 -22.93 10.95 -6.18
CA LEU A 21 -22.37 9.60 -6.18
C LEU A 21 -21.32 9.62 -5.08
N ALA A 22 -21.64 8.97 -3.96
CA ALA A 22 -20.65 8.65 -2.97
C ALA A 22 -19.56 7.91 -3.74
N MET A 23 -18.42 8.58 -3.94
CA MET A 23 -17.23 7.90 -4.40
C MET A 23 -17.07 6.70 -3.47
N PRO A 24 -16.90 5.48 -3.99
CA PRO A 24 -16.59 4.36 -3.12
C PRO A 24 -15.41 4.81 -2.28
N ALA A 25 -15.57 4.74 -0.96
CA ALA A 25 -14.49 4.97 -0.01
C ALA A 25 -13.24 4.33 -0.60
N ALA A 26 -12.18 5.13 -0.76
CA ALA A 26 -10.87 4.63 -1.21
C ALA A 26 -10.67 3.29 -0.54
N VAL A 27 -10.63 2.22 -1.33
CA VAL A 27 -10.78 0.86 -0.83
C VAL A 27 -9.74 0.70 0.26
N ALA A 28 -10.19 0.71 1.52
CA ALA A 28 -9.41 0.30 2.66
C ALA A 28 -9.33 -1.23 2.58
N GLY A 29 -8.82 -1.73 1.45
CA GLY A 29 -8.43 -3.11 1.30
C GLY A 29 -7.21 -3.31 2.18
N GLU A 30 -7.34 -4.25 3.10
CA GLU A 30 -6.20 -4.83 3.82
C GLU A 30 -5.22 -5.42 2.79
N LEU A 31 -3.93 -5.44 3.12
CA LEU A 31 -2.99 -6.18 2.29
C LEU A 31 -3.31 -7.67 2.37
N GLU A 32 -3.69 -8.25 1.24
CA GLU A 32 -3.93 -9.68 1.17
C GLU A 32 -2.62 -10.44 1.38
N THR A 33 -2.68 -11.50 2.20
CA THR A 33 -1.56 -12.43 2.35
C THR A 33 -1.16 -13.04 0.99
N ARG A 34 0.09 -13.51 0.85
CA ARG A 34 0.57 -14.17 -0.37
C ARG A 34 -0.33 -15.38 -0.70
N GLN A 35 -1.30 -15.18 -1.60
CA GLN A 35 -2.37 -16.14 -1.84
C GLN A 35 -1.99 -17.09 -2.99
N ALA A 36 -1.65 -18.33 -2.65
CA ALA A 36 -1.23 -19.33 -3.63
C ALA A 36 -2.39 -19.97 -4.43
N ASN A 37 -3.63 -19.84 -3.96
CA ASN A 37 -4.80 -20.58 -4.45
C ASN A 37 -5.84 -19.73 -5.22
N ASN A 38 -5.62 -18.42 -5.38
CA ASN A 38 -6.52 -17.52 -6.12
C ASN A 38 -5.76 -16.62 -7.11
N CYS A 39 -4.58 -17.06 -7.55
CA CYS A 39 -3.72 -16.26 -8.41
C CYS A 39 -3.79 -16.65 -9.88
N THR A 40 -3.38 -15.71 -10.73
CA THR A 40 -3.11 -15.98 -12.14
C THR A 40 -1.66 -16.42 -12.30
N GLY A 41 -1.46 -17.59 -12.90
CA GLY A 41 -0.13 -18.08 -13.26
C GLY A 41 0.52 -17.19 -14.31
N TYR A 42 1.72 -16.71 -14.01
CA TYR A 42 2.62 -16.06 -14.95
C TYR A 42 3.77 -17.02 -15.26
N TYR A 43 4.15 -17.16 -16.52
CA TYR A 43 5.26 -18.01 -16.93
C TYR A 43 6.15 -17.29 -17.92
N SER A 44 7.46 -17.38 -17.71
CA SER A 44 8.48 -16.98 -18.68
C SER A 44 9.73 -17.84 -18.51
N ASP A 45 10.58 -17.89 -19.53
CA ASP A 45 11.86 -18.61 -19.47
C ASP A 45 12.78 -18.08 -18.37
N LEU A 46 12.67 -16.79 -18.04
CA LEU A 46 13.52 -16.10 -17.07
C LEU A 46 12.97 -16.15 -15.63
N SER A 47 11.65 -16.17 -15.46
CA SER A 47 10.99 -16.20 -14.15
C SER A 47 10.55 -17.59 -13.70
N GLY A 48 10.45 -18.55 -14.62
CA GLY A 48 9.69 -19.78 -14.41
C GLY A 48 8.20 -19.48 -14.13
N TYR A 49 7.52 -20.42 -13.49
CA TYR A 49 6.13 -20.26 -13.06
C TYR A 49 6.04 -19.43 -11.78
N VAL A 50 5.27 -18.35 -11.82
CA VAL A 50 5.04 -17.45 -10.69
C VAL A 50 3.55 -17.21 -10.53
N CYS A 51 3.08 -17.32 -9.30
CA CYS A 51 1.70 -17.05 -8.92
C CYS A 51 1.51 -15.54 -8.65
N THR A 52 0.81 -14.84 -9.55
CA THR A 52 0.57 -13.39 -9.46
C THR A 52 -0.88 -13.06 -9.12
N VAL A 53 -1.09 -12.19 -8.13
CA VAL A 53 -2.39 -11.61 -7.79
C VAL A 53 -2.28 -10.10 -8.00
N ARG A 54 -3.16 -9.55 -8.84
CA ARG A 54 -3.16 -8.13 -9.26
C ARG A 54 -4.60 -7.67 -9.55
N PRO A 55 -4.92 -6.37 -9.44
CA PRO A 55 -6.24 -5.84 -9.78
C PRO A 55 -6.63 -6.11 -11.24
N TYR A 56 -7.92 -6.36 -11.47
CA TYR A 56 -8.47 -6.58 -12.82
C TYR A 56 -8.38 -5.32 -13.69
N ASP A 57 -8.40 -4.15 -13.07
CA ASP A 57 -8.34 -2.83 -13.70
C ASP A 57 -6.91 -2.28 -13.76
N CYS A 58 -5.89 -3.12 -13.55
CA CYS A 58 -4.50 -2.70 -13.73
C CYS A 58 -4.29 -2.21 -15.16
N SER A 59 -3.97 -0.92 -15.31
CA SER A 59 -3.86 -0.25 -16.61
C SER A 59 -2.42 -0.07 -17.08
N ALA A 60 -1.43 -0.29 -16.22
CA ALA A 60 -0.02 -0.32 -16.59
C ALA A 60 0.76 -1.34 -15.77
N PHE A 61 1.70 -2.01 -16.43
CA PHE A 61 2.57 -3.02 -15.83
C PHE A 61 4.04 -2.63 -15.98
N TYR A 62 4.84 -3.00 -14.98
CA TYR A 62 6.29 -2.95 -15.03
C TYR A 62 6.87 -4.34 -14.84
N THR A 63 7.80 -4.74 -15.71
CA THR A 63 8.53 -6.00 -15.53
C THR A 63 9.73 -5.74 -14.64
N VAL A 64 9.72 -6.36 -13.46
CA VAL A 64 10.77 -6.21 -12.44
C VAL A 64 12.13 -6.56 -13.05
N GLN A 65 13.13 -5.72 -12.83
CA GLN A 65 14.50 -5.93 -13.26
C GLN A 65 15.34 -6.60 -12.15
N PRO A 66 16.44 -7.26 -12.51
CA PRO A 66 17.40 -7.72 -11.51
C PRO A 66 17.86 -6.57 -10.61
N SER A 67 17.88 -6.80 -9.30
CA SER A 67 18.24 -5.83 -8.24
C SER A 67 17.19 -4.76 -7.90
N ASP A 68 16.00 -4.80 -8.51
CA ASP A 68 14.91 -3.96 -8.05
C ASP A 68 14.48 -4.30 -6.62
N THR A 69 14.12 -3.25 -5.90
CA THR A 69 13.40 -3.34 -4.63
C THR A 69 12.03 -2.71 -4.81
N CYS A 70 11.08 -3.04 -3.93
CA CYS A 70 9.76 -2.39 -3.98
C CYS A 70 9.87 -0.86 -3.85
N LEU A 71 10.81 -0.38 -3.03
CA LEU A 71 11.07 1.05 -2.87
C LEU A 71 11.68 1.69 -4.11
N SER A 72 12.67 1.06 -4.76
CA SER A 72 13.27 1.63 -5.98
C SER A 72 12.24 1.76 -7.09
N ILE A 73 11.37 0.76 -7.27
CA ILE A 73 10.26 0.82 -8.22
C ILE A 73 9.34 2.00 -7.89
N GLY A 74 8.88 2.11 -6.64
CA GLY A 74 8.04 3.24 -6.22
C GLY A 74 8.69 4.60 -6.46
N LYS A 75 9.99 4.75 -6.15
CA LYS A 75 10.73 6.00 -6.37
C LYS A 75 10.91 6.34 -7.85
N VAL A 76 11.15 5.34 -8.70
CA VAL A 76 11.33 5.55 -10.15
C VAL A 76 10.04 6.05 -10.79
N PHE A 77 8.89 5.45 -10.44
CA PHE A 77 7.62 5.83 -11.05
C PHE A 77 6.97 7.06 -10.39
N ASN A 78 7.11 7.21 -9.06
CA ASN A 78 6.65 8.36 -8.28
C ASN A 78 5.20 8.80 -8.61
N ASN A 79 4.32 7.83 -8.82
CA ASN A 79 2.90 8.02 -9.14
C ASN A 79 1.99 7.12 -8.28
N PHE A 80 2.55 6.49 -7.25
CA PHE A 80 1.83 5.72 -6.24
C PHE A 80 2.59 5.69 -4.91
N THR A 81 1.85 5.50 -3.83
CA THR A 81 2.44 5.19 -2.53
C THR A 81 2.90 3.74 -2.48
N LEU A 82 3.91 3.44 -1.67
CA LEU A 82 4.41 2.08 -1.51
C LEU A 82 3.32 1.17 -0.93
N THR A 83 2.51 1.66 0.01
CA THR A 83 1.32 0.94 0.47
C THR A 83 0.39 0.56 -0.68
N GLN A 84 0.16 1.46 -1.65
CA GLN A 84 -0.66 1.14 -2.82
C GLN A 84 -0.01 0.11 -3.73
N PHE A 85 1.31 0.20 -3.96
CA PHE A 85 2.04 -0.78 -4.76
C PHE A 85 1.89 -2.20 -4.22
N TYR A 86 1.94 -2.37 -2.89
CA TYR A 86 1.75 -3.68 -2.25
C TYR A 86 0.30 -4.15 -2.37
N LYS A 87 -0.68 -3.24 -2.25
CA LYS A 87 -2.11 -3.56 -2.46
C LYS A 87 -2.39 -4.05 -3.87
N TRP A 88 -1.74 -3.48 -4.87
CA TRP A 88 -1.88 -3.93 -6.25
C TRP A 88 -1.09 -5.21 -6.57
N ASN A 89 -0.16 -5.62 -5.71
CA ASN A 89 0.74 -6.74 -5.98
C ASN A 89 0.91 -7.63 -4.74
N PRO A 90 -0.15 -8.17 -4.12
CA PRO A 90 -0.05 -8.91 -2.85
C PRO A 90 0.87 -10.14 -2.90
N SER A 91 1.12 -10.71 -4.10
CA SER A 91 2.11 -11.78 -4.29
C SER A 91 3.53 -11.43 -3.83
N ILE A 92 3.90 -10.14 -3.76
CA ILE A 92 5.24 -9.72 -3.30
C ILE A 92 5.39 -9.82 -1.77
N GLY A 93 4.28 -9.99 -1.06
CA GLY A 93 4.23 -10.09 0.41
C GLY A 93 4.55 -8.78 1.13
N GLN A 94 4.32 -8.74 2.44
CA GLN A 94 4.51 -7.53 3.25
C GLN A 94 5.98 -7.14 3.43
N THR A 95 6.92 -8.06 3.19
CA THR A 95 8.37 -7.83 3.38
C THR A 95 9.10 -7.50 2.07
N CYS A 96 8.37 -7.38 0.95
CA CYS A 96 8.92 -7.35 -0.42
C CYS A 96 9.60 -8.67 -0.88
N SER A 97 9.66 -9.72 -0.05
CA SER A 97 10.46 -10.91 -0.37
C SER A 97 9.96 -11.72 -1.57
N GLY A 98 8.71 -11.50 -2.00
CA GLY A 98 8.12 -12.11 -3.19
C GLY A 98 8.31 -11.30 -4.47
N LEU A 99 8.98 -10.14 -4.43
CA LEU A 99 9.32 -9.38 -5.63
C LEU A 99 10.36 -10.18 -6.43
N GLN A 100 9.98 -10.63 -7.62
CA GLN A 100 10.81 -11.52 -8.42
C GLN A 100 11.15 -10.87 -9.77
N ALA A 101 12.43 -10.94 -10.14
CA ALA A 101 12.88 -10.45 -11.45
C ALA A 101 12.12 -11.13 -12.59
N TYR A 102 11.89 -10.36 -13.64
CA TYR A 102 11.18 -10.74 -14.86
C TYR A 102 9.69 -11.03 -14.67
N VAL A 103 9.12 -10.72 -13.51
CA VAL A 103 7.67 -10.84 -13.24
C VAL A 103 7.01 -9.47 -13.36
N PRO A 104 5.86 -9.33 -14.05
CA PRO A 104 5.16 -8.07 -14.17
C PRO A 104 4.40 -7.71 -12.88
N VAL A 105 4.65 -6.51 -12.37
CA VAL A 105 3.89 -5.87 -11.29
C VAL A 105 2.98 -4.77 -11.85
N CYS A 106 1.83 -4.59 -11.23
CA CYS A 106 0.93 -3.48 -11.51
C CYS A 106 1.49 -2.17 -10.94
N ILE A 107 1.50 -1.11 -11.75
CA ILE A 107 2.01 0.21 -11.38
C ILE A 107 1.01 1.35 -11.61
N ASN A 108 -0.20 1.03 -12.07
CA ASN A 108 -1.27 2.01 -12.25
C ASN A 108 -2.65 1.36 -12.33
N THR A 109 -3.67 2.03 -11.78
CA THR A 109 -5.08 1.78 -12.08
C THR A 109 -5.77 3.10 -12.46
N PRO A 110 -6.82 3.10 -13.29
CA PRO A 110 -7.44 4.33 -13.82
C PRO A 110 -8.00 5.31 -12.78
N TRP A 111 -8.29 4.85 -11.55
CA TRP A 111 -8.99 5.62 -10.52
C TRP A 111 -8.12 6.01 -9.33
N TYR A 112 -6.83 5.65 -9.36
CA TYR A 112 -5.94 5.95 -8.27
C TYR A 112 -5.43 7.39 -8.36
N HIS A 113 -5.72 8.16 -7.31
CA HIS A 113 -5.19 9.49 -7.14
C HIS A 113 -3.95 9.42 -6.27
N TYR A 114 -2.80 9.69 -6.87
CA TYR A 114 -1.54 9.76 -6.15
C TYR A 114 -1.48 11.02 -5.28
N THR A 115 -1.30 10.81 -3.98
CA THR A 115 -0.88 11.85 -3.05
C THR A 115 0.54 11.53 -2.62
N PRO A 116 1.53 12.37 -2.98
CA PRO A 116 2.90 12.16 -2.52
C PRO A 116 3.00 12.27 -0.98
N PRO A 117 4.01 11.65 -0.37
CA PRO A 117 5.15 10.96 -0.99
C PRO A 117 4.94 9.43 -1.23
N VAL A 118 5.85 8.79 -1.98
CA VAL A 118 5.88 7.33 -2.18
C VAL A 118 5.96 6.58 -0.85
N GLN A 119 6.82 7.02 0.06
CA GLN A 119 6.87 6.57 1.45
C GLN A 119 6.88 7.80 2.34
N PRO A 120 6.32 7.73 3.57
CA PRO A 120 6.40 8.83 4.51
C PRO A 120 7.87 9.12 4.89
N PRO A 121 8.15 10.28 5.54
CA PRO A 121 9.47 10.58 6.06
C PRO A 121 9.98 9.50 7.03
N PHE A 122 11.30 9.31 7.11
CA PHE A 122 11.90 8.44 8.11
C PHE A 122 11.57 8.92 9.54
N GLY A 123 11.48 7.98 10.48
CA GLY A 123 11.02 8.26 11.85
C GLY A 123 9.50 8.39 11.99
N THR A 124 8.73 8.27 10.90
CA THR A 124 7.26 8.26 10.98
C THR A 124 6.79 7.03 11.76
N HIS A 125 5.84 7.22 12.68
CA HIS A 125 5.16 6.17 13.40
C HIS A 125 3.81 5.83 12.81
N TRP A 126 3.56 4.53 12.58
CA TRP A 126 2.25 4.01 12.17
C TRP A 126 1.76 2.92 13.11
N THR A 127 0.43 2.84 13.26
CA THR A 127 -0.26 1.71 13.88
C THR A 127 -0.56 0.61 12.84
N PRO A 128 -0.90 -0.62 13.26
CA PRO A 128 -1.22 -1.72 12.34
C PRO A 128 -2.29 -1.40 11.30
N ASP A 129 -3.32 -0.63 11.65
CA ASP A 129 -4.42 -0.24 10.76
C ASP A 129 -3.97 0.64 9.60
N GLN A 130 -2.85 1.36 9.75
CA GLN A 130 -2.25 2.15 8.67
C GLN A 130 -1.46 1.30 7.67
N THR A 131 -1.34 -0.02 7.91
CA THR A 131 -0.74 -0.99 6.99
C THR A 131 0.73 -0.64 6.65
N PRO A 132 1.64 -0.70 7.64
CA PRO A 132 3.05 -0.39 7.44
C PRO A 132 3.71 -1.40 6.49
N VAL A 133 4.17 -0.96 5.32
CA VAL A 133 4.95 -1.81 4.38
C VAL A 133 6.11 -1.07 3.70
N PRO A 134 7.22 -1.78 3.40
CA PRO A 134 7.50 -3.15 3.84
C PRO A 134 7.80 -3.27 5.33
N THR A 135 7.31 -4.32 5.99
CA THR A 135 7.73 -4.66 7.35
C THR A 135 9.02 -5.46 7.34
N MET A 136 9.80 -5.34 8.41
CA MET A 136 10.86 -6.30 8.69
C MET A 136 10.27 -7.74 8.75
N PRO A 137 11.03 -8.78 8.35
CA PRO A 137 10.55 -10.15 8.44
C PRO A 137 10.22 -10.56 9.87
N ASN A 138 9.17 -11.38 10.02
CA ASN A 138 8.78 -12.01 11.29
C ASN A 138 8.54 -11.02 12.45
N VAL A 139 8.04 -9.81 12.15
CA VAL A 139 7.53 -8.91 13.19
C VAL A 139 6.37 -9.58 13.93
N ILE A 140 6.36 -9.47 15.26
CA ILE A 140 5.33 -10.08 16.11
C ILE A 140 3.95 -9.48 15.84
N SER A 141 2.91 -10.31 15.97
CA SER A 141 1.52 -9.90 15.72
C SER A 141 0.97 -8.93 16.76
N SER A 142 1.57 -8.84 17.96
CA SER A 142 1.18 -7.89 19.00
C SER A 142 1.81 -6.51 18.84
N CYS A 143 2.51 -6.23 17.73
CA CYS A 143 3.09 -4.90 17.51
C CYS A 143 2.00 -3.82 17.46
N GLN A 144 2.17 -2.77 18.25
CA GLN A 144 1.24 -1.65 18.38
C GLN A 144 1.70 -0.42 17.59
N ILE A 145 3.02 -0.18 17.51
CA ILE A 145 3.60 0.96 16.81
C ILE A 145 4.81 0.48 16.00
N PHE A 146 4.82 0.90 14.75
CA PHE A 146 5.91 0.72 13.81
C PHE A 146 6.60 2.05 13.55
N GLU A 147 7.91 2.05 13.35
CA GLU A 147 8.65 3.19 12.84
C GLU A 147 9.29 2.85 11.49
N LEU A 148 9.21 3.78 10.53
CA LEU A 148 9.95 3.69 9.28
C LEU A 148 11.44 4.03 9.51
N VAL A 149 12.29 3.01 9.41
CA VAL A 149 13.70 3.08 9.79
C VAL A 149 14.52 3.90 8.80
N GLU A 150 15.22 4.90 9.32
CA GLU A 150 16.20 5.69 8.57
C GLU A 150 17.44 4.85 8.18
N PRO A 151 18.01 5.05 6.98
CA PRO A 151 19.27 4.42 6.59
C PRO A 151 20.38 4.63 7.61
N GLY A 152 20.94 3.52 8.12
CA GLY A 152 22.06 3.56 9.06
C GLY A 152 21.69 3.80 10.53
N LYS A 153 20.40 3.99 10.87
CA LYS A 153 19.97 4.15 12.26
C LYS A 153 20.28 2.88 13.08
N PRO A 154 21.16 2.96 14.10
CA PRO A 154 21.48 1.79 14.92
C PRO A 154 20.33 1.49 15.90
N VAL A 155 20.16 0.22 16.25
CA VAL A 155 19.07 -0.21 17.15
C VAL A 155 19.11 0.51 18.50
N VAL A 156 20.29 0.79 19.03
CA VAL A 156 20.43 1.55 20.29
C VAL A 156 19.83 2.96 20.20
N ALA A 157 19.97 3.64 19.06
CA ALA A 157 19.38 4.96 18.85
C ALA A 157 17.86 4.86 18.66
N LEU A 158 17.39 3.88 17.88
CA LEU A 158 15.97 3.60 17.70
C LEU A 158 15.28 3.29 19.03
N ALA A 159 15.92 2.47 19.87
CA ALA A 159 15.44 2.11 21.21
C ALA A 159 15.37 3.32 22.15
N ALA A 160 16.41 4.15 22.16
CA ALA A 160 16.44 5.39 22.95
C ALA A 160 15.36 6.39 22.50
N GLU A 161 15.16 6.56 21.19
CA GLU A 161 14.16 7.45 20.61
C GLU A 161 12.72 7.03 20.97
N ASN A 162 12.45 5.73 20.98
CA ASN A 162 11.12 5.17 21.23
C ASN A 162 10.88 4.75 22.69
N GLY A 163 11.89 4.87 23.56
CA GLY A 163 11.76 4.59 24.99
C GLY A 163 11.59 3.11 25.34
N PHE A 164 12.29 2.20 24.64
CA PHE A 164 12.28 0.76 24.97
C PHE A 164 13.71 0.22 25.21
N ASP A 165 13.83 -0.90 25.93
CA ASP A 165 15.12 -1.57 26.14
C ASP A 165 15.60 -2.20 24.83
N GLN A 166 16.83 -1.92 24.39
CA GLN A 166 17.39 -2.42 23.13
C GLN A 166 17.20 -3.94 22.92
N SER A 167 17.21 -4.74 24.00
CA SER A 167 16.96 -6.20 23.93
C SER A 167 15.59 -6.55 23.33
N LYS A 168 14.59 -5.68 23.49
CA LYS A 168 13.24 -5.87 22.94
C LYS A 168 13.18 -5.81 21.43
N PHE A 169 14.15 -5.16 20.78
CA PHE A 169 14.13 -5.05 19.32
C PHE A 169 14.12 -6.43 18.64
N ALA A 170 15.00 -7.33 19.06
CA ALA A 170 15.08 -8.68 18.51
C ALA A 170 13.83 -9.51 18.87
N GLU A 171 13.28 -9.33 20.08
CA GLU A 171 12.04 -9.99 20.50
C GLU A 171 10.85 -9.61 19.60
N TRP A 172 10.77 -8.35 19.18
CA TRP A 172 9.63 -7.84 18.40
C TRP A 172 9.82 -7.95 16.88
N ASN A 173 11.06 -8.00 16.40
CA ASN A 173 11.40 -7.93 14.97
C ASN A 173 12.12 -9.19 14.48
N GLY A 174 11.57 -10.36 14.80
CA GLY A 174 12.00 -11.61 14.17
C GLY A 174 13.42 -12.06 14.49
N GLY A 175 13.97 -11.67 15.65
CA GLY A 175 15.35 -11.95 16.04
C GLY A 175 16.39 -11.05 15.37
N ALA A 176 15.97 -10.00 14.65
CA ALA A 176 16.90 -9.09 13.98
C ALA A 176 17.78 -8.32 14.99
N THR A 177 19.07 -8.23 14.73
CA THR A 177 20.04 -7.45 15.53
C THR A 177 20.31 -6.06 14.95
N THR A 178 19.82 -5.80 13.73
CA THR A 178 19.98 -4.54 13.01
C THR A 178 18.62 -4.06 12.49
N ALA A 179 18.37 -2.76 12.57
CA ALA A 179 17.19 -2.15 11.94
C ALA A 179 17.42 -2.01 10.42
N TRP A 180 16.49 -2.51 9.61
CA TRP A 180 16.64 -2.51 8.15
C TRP A 180 16.19 -1.17 7.56
N ALA A 181 17.08 -0.50 6.84
CA ALA A 181 16.80 0.78 6.23
C ALA A 181 15.57 0.75 5.32
N SER A 182 14.67 1.72 5.45
CA SER A 182 13.43 1.86 4.68
C SER A 182 12.38 0.75 4.89
N TYR A 183 12.56 -0.09 5.92
CA TYR A 183 11.57 -1.03 6.40
C TYR A 183 10.90 -0.48 7.67
N TRP A 184 9.67 -0.89 7.90
CA TRP A 184 8.95 -0.65 9.15
C TRP A 184 9.37 -1.67 10.20
N ALA A 185 9.87 -1.17 11.33
CA ALA A 185 10.24 -1.97 12.49
C ALA A 185 9.25 -1.75 13.63
N CYS A 186 8.93 -2.81 14.37
CA CYS A 186 8.17 -2.71 15.60
C CYS A 186 8.99 -2.01 16.69
N VAL A 187 8.42 -0.96 17.27
CA VAL A 187 9.03 -0.15 18.34
C VAL A 187 8.18 -0.10 19.61
N LYS A 188 6.99 -0.71 19.58
CA LYS A 188 6.10 -0.92 20.74
C LYS A 188 5.19 -2.12 20.51
N ALA A 189 5.05 -3.00 21.49
CA ALA A 189 4.19 -4.18 21.45
C ALA A 189 3.37 -4.32 22.73
#